data_AF-A0A2I0FJA8-F1
#
_entry.id   AF-A0A2I0FJA8-F1
#
_cell.length_a   1.000
_cell.length_b   1.000
_cell.length_c   1.000
_cell.angle_alpha   90.00
_cell.angle_beta   90.00
_cell.angle_gamma   90.00
#
_symmetry.space_group_name_H-M   'P 1'
#
loop_
_entity.id
_entity.type
_entity.pdbx_description
1 polymer ?
#
loop_
_entity_poly.entity_id
_entity_poly.type
_entity_poly.pdbx_seq_one_letter_code
_entity_poly.pdbx_strand_id
1 'polypeptide(L)'
;MLAFLLLISSFFMPQANTEASFNNCGIYSIEEYSSYSLDDGEITIQCGGVRTVWEGILQGAVKTNQTSSVNNYEKRGGTNQALYDFQRMPGDAQEGAEGRLLKHYNGGTLAYYPSTSYEGVPTLSFPSSDRIRTDKVRYL
;
A
#
# COMPACT_ATOMS: atom_id res chain seq x y z
N MET A 1 -12.98 -55.08 -48.10
CA MET A 1 -13.39 -55.38 -46.72
C MET A 1 -12.33 -54.77 -45.81
N LEU A 2 -12.73 -53.81 -44.96
CA LEU A 2 -12.08 -53.29 -43.74
C LEU A 2 -10.56 -52.96 -43.75
N ALA A 3 -10.05 -51.89 -43.13
CA ALA A 3 -10.62 -50.76 -42.44
C ALA A 3 -9.51 -49.70 -42.27
N PHE A 4 -9.91 -48.44 -42.37
CA PHE A 4 -9.16 -47.23 -42.01
C PHE A 4 -8.94 -47.21 -40.49
N LEU A 5 -7.72 -46.93 -40.01
CA LEU A 5 -7.45 -46.62 -38.59
C LEU A 5 -6.52 -45.40 -38.49
N LEU A 6 -7.15 -44.24 -38.35
CA LEU A 6 -6.56 -42.98 -37.93
C LEU A 6 -6.41 -43.00 -36.40
N LEU A 7 -5.18 -43.06 -35.89
CA LEU A 7 -4.88 -42.83 -34.48
C LEU A 7 -4.54 -41.35 -34.28
N ILE A 8 -5.53 -40.57 -33.89
CA ILE A 8 -5.38 -39.19 -33.43
C ILE A 8 -5.02 -39.27 -31.94
N SER A 9 -3.73 -39.16 -31.61
CA SER A 9 -3.28 -39.02 -30.22
C SER A 9 -3.37 -37.55 -29.81
N SER A 10 -4.55 -37.14 -29.35
CA SER A 10 -4.75 -35.87 -28.66
C SER A 10 -4.08 -35.94 -27.29
N PHE A 11 -2.80 -35.54 -27.20
CA PHE A 11 -2.20 -35.25 -25.90
C PHE A 11 -2.87 -33.99 -25.34
N PHE A 12 -3.87 -34.24 -24.49
CA PHE A 12 -4.38 -33.30 -23.51
C PHE A 12 -3.20 -32.80 -22.67
N MET A 13 -2.71 -31.58 -22.93
CA MET A 13 -1.91 -30.87 -21.95
C MET A 13 -2.85 -30.42 -20.84
N PRO A 14 -2.64 -30.80 -19.57
CA PRO A 14 -3.32 -30.14 -18.48
C PRO A 14 -2.83 -28.69 -18.47
N GLN A 15 -3.72 -27.78 -18.85
CA GLN A 15 -3.56 -26.36 -18.60
C GLN A 15 -3.57 -26.21 -17.08
N ALA A 16 -2.39 -26.15 -16.48
CA ALA A 16 -2.25 -25.75 -15.10
C ALA A 16 -2.89 -24.36 -15.02
N ASN A 17 -4.03 -24.28 -14.36
CA ASN A 17 -4.59 -23.02 -13.92
C ASN A 17 -3.54 -22.42 -12.99
N THR A 18 -2.68 -21.55 -13.51
CA THR A 18 -1.98 -20.59 -12.68
C THR A 18 -3.06 -19.77 -12.01
N GLU A 19 -3.42 -20.16 -10.79
CA GLU A 19 -4.03 -19.25 -9.85
C GLU A 19 -3.14 -18.00 -9.86
N ALA A 20 -3.65 -16.93 -10.47
CA ALA A 20 -3.03 -15.63 -10.36
C ALA A 20 -3.09 -15.29 -8.88
N SER A 21 -2.02 -15.63 -8.18
CA SER A 21 -1.86 -15.28 -6.79
C SER A 21 -1.80 -13.76 -6.75
N PHE A 22 -2.89 -13.12 -6.33
CA PHE A 22 -3.02 -11.69 -6.08
C PHE A 22 -2.15 -11.26 -4.88
N ASN A 23 -0.95 -11.79 -4.75
CA ASN A 23 -0.10 -11.67 -3.57
C ASN A 23 0.35 -10.24 -3.27
N ASN A 24 -0.02 -9.23 -4.06
CA ASN A 24 0.36 -7.83 -3.85
C ASN A 24 -0.65 -6.82 -4.44
N CYS A 25 -1.92 -7.18 -4.65
CA CYS A 25 -2.90 -6.23 -5.18
C CYS A 25 -4.05 -5.99 -4.18
N GLY A 26 -4.26 -4.73 -3.80
CA GLY A 26 -5.40 -4.29 -2.99
C GLY A 26 -6.32 -3.37 -3.80
N ILE A 27 -7.64 -3.49 -3.56
CA ILE A 27 -8.64 -2.54 -4.05
C ILE A 27 -8.82 -1.49 -2.97
N TYR A 28 -8.55 -0.22 -3.29
CA TYR A 28 -8.77 0.90 -2.37
C TYR A 28 -9.88 1.79 -2.92
N SER A 29 -10.89 2.07 -2.08
CA SER A 29 -11.93 3.08 -2.34
C SER A 29 -11.72 4.24 -1.38
N ILE A 30 -11.89 5.47 -1.88
CA ILE A 30 -11.64 6.72 -1.16
C ILE A 30 -12.92 7.21 -0.44
N GLU A 31 -14.01 6.46 -0.53
CA GLU A 31 -15.30 6.90 0.01
C GLU A 31 -15.58 6.26 1.38
N GLU A 32 -15.20 6.98 2.43
CA GLU A 32 -15.78 6.82 3.75
C GLU A 32 -17.08 7.63 3.79
N TYR A 33 -18.20 7.05 3.31
CA TYR A 33 -19.57 7.20 3.83
C TYR A 33 -20.53 6.35 2.97
N SER A 34 -21.44 5.68 3.64
CA SER A 34 -22.43 4.74 3.11
C SER A 34 -23.27 5.28 1.93
N SER A 35 -23.04 4.77 0.73
CA SER A 35 -24.06 4.28 -0.22
C SER A 35 -23.37 3.90 -1.52
N TYR A 36 -23.65 2.71 -2.05
CA TYR A 36 -23.13 2.27 -3.33
C TYR A 36 -23.73 3.14 -4.45
N SER A 37 -22.98 4.14 -4.91
CA SER A 37 -23.19 4.80 -6.19
C SER A 37 -21.88 4.69 -6.97
N LEU A 38 -21.89 3.85 -8.01
CA LEU A 38 -20.75 3.62 -8.91
C LEU A 38 -20.63 4.75 -9.94
N ASP A 39 -20.66 6.00 -9.50
CA ASP A 39 -20.45 7.15 -10.38
C ASP A 39 -19.41 8.08 -9.71
N ASP A 40 -18.18 8.05 -10.25
CA ASP A 40 -17.01 8.91 -9.98
C ASP A 40 -16.03 8.57 -8.82
N GLY A 41 -16.25 7.51 -8.05
CA GLY A 41 -15.22 6.99 -7.13
C GLY A 41 -14.16 6.16 -7.87
N GLU A 42 -13.03 6.75 -8.27
CA GLU A 42 -11.94 6.03 -8.96
C GLU A 42 -11.40 4.87 -8.09
N ILE A 43 -11.85 3.65 -8.38
CA ILE A 43 -11.35 2.44 -7.73
C ILE A 43 -9.94 2.16 -8.26
N THR A 44 -8.92 2.62 -7.54
CA THR A 44 -7.54 2.27 -7.86
C THR A 44 -7.19 0.88 -7.33
N ILE A 45 -6.86 -0.03 -8.26
CA ILE A 45 -6.21 -1.30 -7.96
C ILE A 45 -4.71 -1.03 -7.86
N GLN A 46 -4.15 -1.00 -6.66
CA GLN A 46 -2.70 -0.91 -6.49
C GLN A 46 -2.12 -2.31 -6.42
N CYS A 47 -1.45 -2.69 -7.52
CA CYS A 47 -0.60 -3.87 -7.58
C CYS A 47 0.85 -3.45 -7.31
N GLY A 48 1.36 -3.77 -6.12
CA GLY A 48 2.71 -3.45 -5.70
C GLY A 48 2.95 -3.84 -4.24
N GLY A 49 4.17 -4.30 -3.94
CA GLY A 49 4.54 -4.56 -2.55
C GLY A 49 4.52 -3.27 -1.72
N VAL A 50 4.50 -3.40 -0.39
CA VAL A 50 4.52 -2.27 0.57
C VAL A 50 5.57 -1.19 0.24
N ARG A 51 6.71 -1.60 -0.33
CA ARG A 51 7.78 -0.70 -0.76
C ARG A 51 7.35 0.22 -1.90
N THR A 52 6.66 -0.32 -2.91
CA THR A 52 6.20 0.44 -4.09
C THR A 52 5.19 1.50 -3.68
N VAL A 53 4.28 1.17 -2.75
CA VAL A 53 3.32 2.15 -2.21
C VAL A 53 4.05 3.25 -1.45
N TRP A 54 5.00 2.88 -0.58
CA TRP A 54 5.80 3.86 0.17
C TRP A 54 6.61 4.79 -0.74
N GLU A 55 7.26 4.26 -1.78
CA GLU A 55 7.99 5.08 -2.75
C GLU A 55 7.06 6.05 -3.49
N GLY A 56 5.84 5.62 -3.83
CA GLY A 56 4.81 6.50 -4.37
C GLY A 56 4.37 7.61 -3.40
N ILE A 57 4.32 7.32 -2.09
CA ILE A 57 4.06 8.34 -1.06
C ILE A 57 5.18 9.38 -1.05
N LEU A 58 6.44 8.93 -1.08
CA LEU A 58 7.63 9.78 -1.05
C LEU A 58 7.80 10.65 -2.30
N GLN A 59 7.35 10.21 -3.48
CA GLN A 59 7.40 11.01 -4.70
C GLN A 59 6.64 12.35 -4.58
N GLY A 60 5.58 12.38 -3.77
CA GLY A 60 4.82 13.60 -3.48
C GLY A 60 5.33 14.40 -2.28
N ALA A 61 6.44 13.99 -1.66
CA ALA A 61 7.00 14.61 -0.47
C ALA A 61 8.36 15.25 -0.76
N VAL A 62 8.67 16.35 -0.09
CA VAL A 62 9.95 17.05 -0.18
C VAL A 62 10.82 16.64 0.99
N LYS A 63 12.01 16.09 0.71
CA LYS A 63 12.99 15.79 1.77
C LYS A 63 13.53 17.10 2.33
N THR A 64 13.37 17.32 3.64
CA THR A 64 13.77 18.58 4.29
C THR A 64 15.11 18.48 4.99
N ASN A 65 15.35 17.37 5.70
CA ASN A 65 16.65 17.09 6.28
C ASN A 65 16.87 15.58 6.48
N GLN A 66 18.06 15.24 6.98
CA GLN A 66 18.45 13.88 7.29
C GLN A 66 19.31 13.87 8.56
N THR A 67 19.10 12.86 9.40
CA THR A 67 19.95 12.55 10.55
C THR A 67 20.67 11.21 10.32
N SER A 68 21.43 10.72 11.30
CA SER A 68 22.05 9.39 11.23
C SER A 68 21.00 8.27 11.10
N SER A 69 19.80 8.46 11.63
CA SER A 69 18.75 7.42 11.75
C SER A 69 17.43 7.75 11.05
N VAL A 70 17.21 9.00 10.61
CA VAL A 70 15.92 9.43 10.05
C VAL A 70 16.11 10.29 8.81
N ASN A 71 15.36 9.99 7.76
CA ASN A 71 15.12 10.92 6.66
C ASN A 71 13.80 11.66 6.94
N ASN A 72 13.83 12.99 7.02
CA ASN A 72 12.61 13.78 7.24
C ASN A 72 12.11 14.35 5.91
N TYR A 73 10.82 14.20 5.69
CA TYR A 73 10.10 14.70 4.53
C TYR A 73 8.89 15.52 4.98
N GLU A 74 8.48 16.43 4.12
CA GLU A 74 7.25 17.21 4.25
C GLU A 74 6.36 17.00 3.02
N LYS A 75 5.06 16.85 3.27
CA LYS A 75 4.04 16.69 2.23
C LYS A 75 2.86 17.58 2.59
N ARG A 76 2.19 18.17 1.60
CA ARG A 76 1.00 18.99 1.84
C ARG A 76 -0.26 18.14 2.02
N GLY A 77 -1.29 18.73 2.60
CA GLY A 77 -2.64 18.17 2.65
C GLY A 77 -3.06 17.68 4.03
N GLY A 78 -2.25 17.96 5.06
CA GLY A 78 -2.59 17.72 6.47
C GLY A 78 -3.09 16.31 6.78
N THR A 79 -4.02 16.22 7.72
CA THR A 79 -4.59 14.96 8.21
C THR A 79 -5.24 14.13 7.12
N ASN A 80 -5.96 14.76 6.18
CA ASN A 80 -6.67 14.04 5.12
C ASN A 80 -5.68 13.32 4.19
N GLN A 81 -4.61 14.01 3.79
CA GLN A 81 -3.58 13.38 2.95
C GLN A 81 -2.80 12.31 3.72
N ALA A 82 -2.53 12.52 5.01
CA ALA A 82 -1.88 11.51 5.85
C ALA A 82 -2.72 10.24 5.98
N LEU A 83 -4.03 10.39 6.21
CA LEU A 83 -4.97 9.27 6.33
C LEU A 83 -5.11 8.53 4.99
N TYR A 84 -5.23 9.28 3.89
CA TYR A 84 -5.25 8.71 2.54
C TYR A 84 -4.00 7.86 2.25
N ASP A 85 -2.81 8.40 2.51
CA ASP A 85 -1.55 7.68 2.32
C ASP A 85 -1.42 6.47 3.26
N PHE A 86 -1.91 6.57 4.51
CA PHE A 86 -1.98 5.45 5.45
C PHE A 86 -2.93 4.34 4.97
N GLN A 87 -4.09 4.71 4.44
CA GLN A 87 -5.10 3.76 3.96
C GLN A 87 -4.58 2.97 2.77
N ARG A 88 -3.86 3.62 1.84
CA ARG A 88 -3.24 2.98 0.67
C ARG A 88 -2.19 1.92 0.99
N MET A 89 -1.57 1.98 2.17
CA MET A 89 -0.60 0.99 2.56
C MET A 89 -1.30 -0.35 2.88
N PRO A 90 -0.77 -1.49 2.43
CA PRO A 90 -1.37 -2.80 2.69
C PRO A 90 -1.30 -3.18 4.16
N GLY A 91 -2.16 -4.12 4.55
CA GLY A 91 -2.31 -4.60 5.92
C GLY A 91 -3.44 -3.91 6.69
N ASP A 92 -3.92 -4.60 7.73
CA ASP A 92 -4.99 -4.10 8.58
C ASP A 92 -4.47 -3.08 9.58
N ALA A 93 -5.25 -2.03 9.82
CA ALA A 93 -4.93 -1.04 10.82
C ALA A 93 -5.08 -1.64 12.23
N GLN A 94 -4.07 -1.44 13.07
CA GLN A 94 -4.04 -1.87 14.45
C GLN A 94 -3.74 -0.67 15.35
N GLU A 95 -4.37 -0.61 16.51
CA GLU A 95 -4.04 0.41 17.49
C GLU A 95 -2.64 0.14 18.07
N GLY A 96 -1.80 1.17 18.10
CA GLY A 96 -0.53 1.19 18.78
C GLY A 96 -0.57 2.04 20.05
N ALA A 97 0.57 2.08 20.75
CA ALA A 97 0.72 2.94 21.92
C ALA A 97 0.49 4.43 21.58
N GLU A 98 -0.06 5.18 22.55
CA GLU A 98 -0.19 6.64 22.47
C GLU A 98 -1.08 7.14 21.31
N GLY A 99 -2.10 6.36 20.93
CA GLY A 99 -3.08 6.75 19.90
C GLY A 99 -2.54 6.71 18.48
N ARG A 100 -1.38 6.09 18.25
CA ARG A 100 -0.85 5.84 16.90
C ARG A 100 -1.57 4.65 16.26
N LEU A 101 -1.69 4.66 14.94
CA LEU A 101 -2.16 3.50 14.18
C LEU A 101 -0.98 2.82 13.49
N LEU A 102 -1.00 1.49 13.46
CA LEU A 102 0.04 0.67 12.85
C LEU A 102 -0.56 -0.16 11.72
N LYS A 103 0.24 -0.40 10.67
CA LYS A 103 -0.04 -1.42 9.65
C LYS A 103 1.20 -2.29 9.48
N HIS A 104 1.01 -3.60 9.57
CA HIS A 104 2.06 -4.59 9.37
C HIS A 104 1.83 -5.32 8.06
N TYR A 105 2.83 -5.34 7.19
CA TYR A 105 2.77 -6.11 5.96
C TYR A 105 4.18 -6.47 5.47
N ASN A 106 4.38 -7.74 5.13
CA ASN A 106 5.57 -8.34 4.52
C ASN A 106 6.86 -7.50 4.60
N GLY A 107 7.50 -7.48 5.77
CA GLY A 107 8.84 -6.93 5.97
C GLY A 107 8.91 -5.46 6.40
N GLY A 108 7.80 -4.83 6.75
CA GLY A 108 7.80 -3.48 7.33
C GLY A 108 6.60 -3.20 8.22
N THR A 109 6.76 -2.17 9.06
CA THR A 109 5.69 -1.60 9.89
C THR A 109 5.55 -0.14 9.53
N LEU A 110 4.37 0.24 9.06
CA LEU A 110 3.99 1.64 8.94
C LEU A 110 3.40 2.09 10.27
N ALA A 111 3.85 3.22 10.77
CA ALA A 111 3.23 3.89 11.91
C ALA A 111 2.69 5.26 11.50
N TYR A 112 1.41 5.48 11.79
CA TYR A 112 0.72 6.75 11.65
C TYR A 112 0.53 7.39 13.02
N TYR A 113 1.03 8.60 13.15
CA TYR A 113 0.85 9.46 14.31
C TYR A 113 -0.19 10.52 13.92
N PRO A 114 -1.46 10.33 14.30
CA PRO A 114 -2.47 11.36 14.10
C PRO A 114 -2.09 12.64 14.84
N SER A 115 -2.58 13.77 14.36
CA SER A 115 -2.46 15.06 15.04
C SER A 115 -3.28 15.03 16.33
N THR A 116 -2.71 14.50 17.41
CA THR A 116 -3.38 14.38 18.72
C THR A 116 -3.08 15.57 19.65
N SER A 117 -2.36 16.59 19.18
CA SER A 117 -2.06 17.81 19.95
C SER A 117 -2.21 19.07 19.10
N TYR A 118 -2.41 20.21 19.74
CA TYR A 118 -2.71 21.53 19.14
C TYR A 118 -1.63 22.05 18.16
N GLU A 119 -0.42 21.49 18.19
CA GLU A 119 0.69 21.75 17.24
C GLU A 119 1.05 20.49 16.40
N GLY A 120 0.34 19.39 16.59
CA GLY A 120 0.71 18.09 16.06
C GLY A 120 0.56 18.04 14.54
N VAL A 121 1.66 17.90 13.82
CA VAL A 121 1.60 17.65 12.37
C VAL A 121 1.42 16.13 12.16
N PRO A 122 0.34 15.68 11.48
CA PRO A 122 0.13 14.27 11.23
C PRO A 122 1.34 13.69 10.51
N THR A 123 1.78 12.51 10.94
CA THR A 123 3.06 11.95 10.51
C THR A 123 2.92 10.48 10.14
N LEU A 124 3.48 10.09 9.00
CA LEU A 124 3.76 8.69 8.69
C LEU A 124 5.24 8.37 8.87
N SER A 125 5.52 7.17 9.36
CA SER A 125 6.89 6.65 9.43
C SER A 125 6.97 5.21 8.95
N PHE A 126 8.00 4.92 8.17
CA PHE A 126 8.23 3.59 7.59
C PHE A 126 9.73 3.35 7.42
N PRO A 127 10.22 2.09 7.50
CA PRO A 127 11.62 1.79 7.22
C PRO A 127 12.02 2.26 5.83
N SER A 128 13.12 3.00 5.71
CA SER A 128 13.62 3.46 4.43
C SER A 128 14.12 2.31 3.55
N SER A 129 14.44 2.60 2.29
CA SER A 129 14.96 1.61 1.35
C SER A 129 16.34 1.07 1.75
N ASP A 130 17.16 1.90 2.42
CA ASP A 130 18.48 1.50 2.91
C ASP A 130 18.41 0.58 4.15
N ARG A 131 17.23 0.44 4.76
CA ARG A 131 16.94 -0.34 5.98
C ARG A 131 17.77 0.04 7.21
N ILE A 132 18.56 1.11 7.13
CA ILE A 132 19.36 1.66 8.21
C ILE A 132 18.62 2.83 8.85
N ARG A 133 17.84 3.57 8.04
CA ARG A 133 17.07 4.73 8.48
C ARG A 133 15.57 4.49 8.42
N THR A 134 14.85 5.33 9.14
CA THR A 134 13.39 5.47 9.01
C THR A 134 13.08 6.71 8.17
N ASP A 135 12.19 6.58 7.21
CA ASP A 135 11.61 7.73 6.52
C ASP A 135 10.44 8.23 7.35
N LYS A 136 10.40 9.54 7.60
CA LYS A 136 9.35 10.23 8.35
C LYS A 136 8.75 11.33 7.48
N VAL A 137 7.47 11.21 7.14
CA VAL A 137 6.73 12.21 6.37
C VAL A 137 5.82 12.98 7.31
N ARG A 138 6.03 14.29 7.41
CA ARG A 138 5.14 15.24 8.10
C ARG A 138 4.17 15.86 7.10
N TYR A 139 2.89 15.85 7.43
CA TYR A 139 1.83 16.34 6.55
C TYR A 139 1.35 17.72 6.98
N LEU A 140 1.83 18.76 6.30
CA LEU A 140 1.51 20.17 6.55
C LEU A 140 0.18 20.60 5.93
#